data_AF-A0A7S3HSR1-F1
#
_entry.id   AF-A0A7S3HSR1-F1
#
_cell.length_a   1.000
_cell.length_b   1.000
_cell.length_c   1.000
_cell.angle_alpha   90.00
_cell.angle_beta   90.00
_cell.angle_gamma   90.00
#
_symmetry.space_group_name_H-M   'P 1'
#
loop_
_entity.id
_entity.type
_entity.pdbx_description
1 polymer ?
#
loop_
_entity_poly.entity_id
_entity_poly.type
_entity_poly.pdbx_seq_one_letter_code
_entity_poly.pdbx_strand_id
1 'polypeptide(L)'
;MTGPHLIGVCCLAWLLHTVVHTLCLIHLVPKFGKRPPAEDPAAHETFSSLAHRLPCSWFTANPIWCLRSKHTYSHFPPCSYYQLGKENLMRVNEKIGCFFEEGAKDGSPSARTRPPQKAATGSMPGPPSARRQV
;
A
#
# COMPACT_ATOMS: atom_id res chain seq x y z
N MET A 1 -32.36 37.87 20.79
CA MET A 1 -32.16 36.42 20.54
C MET A 1 -31.35 35.87 21.69
N THR A 2 -31.88 34.91 22.44
CA THR A 2 -31.19 34.34 23.62
C THR A 2 -30.11 33.35 23.17
N GLY A 3 -28.97 33.31 23.88
CA GLY A 3 -27.86 32.37 23.62
C GLY A 3 -28.26 30.91 23.34
N PRO A 4 -29.15 30.27 24.14
CA PRO A 4 -29.57 28.88 23.89
C PRO A 4 -30.28 28.68 22.56
N HIS A 5 -30.99 29.69 22.05
CA HIS A 5 -31.66 29.62 20.76
C HIS A 5 -30.64 29.54 19.60
N LEU A 6 -29.53 30.27 19.70
CA LEU A 6 -28.48 30.25 18.68
C LEU A 6 -27.78 28.89 18.62
N ILE A 7 -27.46 28.32 19.79
CA ILE A 7 -26.83 27.00 19.90
C ILE A 7 -27.75 25.93 19.29
N GLY A 8 -29.04 25.96 19.60
CA GLY A 8 -30.02 25.02 19.04
C GLY A 8 -30.08 25.05 17.51
N VAL A 9 -30.11 26.25 16.91
CA VAL A 9 -30.14 26.40 15.44
C VAL A 9 -28.83 25.95 14.80
N CYS A 10 -27.68 26.26 15.39
CA CYS A 10 -26.37 25.83 14.87
C CYS A 10 -26.19 24.30 14.90
N CYS A 11 -26.56 23.64 16.00
CA CYS A 11 -26.51 22.19 16.10
C CYS A 11 -27.47 21.51 15.12
N LEU A 12 -28.68 22.05 14.95
CA LEU A 12 -29.64 21.55 13.97
C LEU A 12 -29.13 21.71 12.54
N ALA A 13 -28.56 22.87 12.20
CA ALA A 13 -27.99 23.12 10.88
C ALA A 13 -26.85 22.14 10.56
N TRP A 14 -25.98 21.84 11.53
CA TRP A 14 -24.93 20.85 11.38
C TRP A 14 -25.49 19.44 11.15
N LEU A 15 -26.45 19.00 11.97
CA LEU A 15 -27.09 17.68 11.82
C LEU A 15 -27.76 17.55 10.44
N LEU A 16 -28.53 18.55 10.02
CA LEU A 16 -29.19 18.56 8.72
C LEU A 16 -28.17 18.51 7.58
N HIS A 17 -27.09 19.30 7.67
CA HIS A 17 -26.02 19.29 6.68
C HIS A 17 -25.34 17.91 6.57
N THR A 18 -25.01 17.27 7.69
CA THR A 18 -24.43 15.93 7.72
C THR A 18 -25.37 14.88 7.14
N VAL A 19 -26.66 14.94 7.47
CA VAL A 19 -27.69 14.06 6.91
C VAL A 19 -27.79 14.26 5.40
N VAL A 20 -27.85 15.51 4.92
CA VAL A 20 -27.89 15.82 3.48
C VAL A 20 -26.66 15.26 2.77
N HIS A 21 -25.45 15.47 3.29
CA HIS A 21 -24.24 14.90 2.71
C HIS A 21 -24.27 13.37 2.68
N THR A 22 -24.77 12.74 3.74
CA THR A 22 -24.90 11.27 3.82
C THR A 22 -25.91 10.76 2.79
N LEU A 23 -27.05 11.43 2.62
CA LEU A 23 -28.05 11.10 1.60
C LEU A 23 -27.51 11.32 0.18
N CYS A 24 -26.72 12.37 -0.05
CA CYS A 24 -26.01 12.55 -1.32
C CYS A 24 -25.04 11.38 -1.56
N LEU A 25 -24.26 10.95 -0.56
CA LEU A 25 -23.37 9.81 -0.72
C LEU A 25 -24.12 8.49 -0.99
N ILE A 26 -25.29 8.27 -0.39
CA ILE A 26 -26.05 7.02 -0.59
C ILE A 26 -26.89 7.04 -1.86
N HIS A 27 -27.44 8.17 -2.29
CA HIS A 27 -28.38 8.21 -3.41
C HIS A 27 -27.82 8.87 -4.67
N LEU A 28 -26.85 9.78 -4.55
CA LEU A 28 -26.25 10.47 -5.68
C LEU A 28 -25.03 9.72 -6.20
N VAL A 29 -24.11 9.29 -5.32
CA VAL A 29 -22.88 8.58 -5.71
C VAL A 29 -23.16 7.29 -6.49
N PRO A 30 -24.09 6.38 -6.10
CA PRO A 30 -24.32 5.18 -6.89
C PRO A 30 -24.99 5.44 -8.25
N LYS A 31 -25.55 6.64 -8.48
CA LYS A 31 -26.04 7.04 -9.82
C LYS A 31 -24.92 7.47 -10.75
N PHE A 32 -23.79 7.92 -10.20
CA PHE A 32 -22.59 8.31 -10.95
C PHE A 32 -21.48 7.25 -10.92
N GLY A 33 -21.62 6.23 -10.07
CA GLY A 33 -20.70 5.10 -10.01
C GLY A 33 -20.87 4.19 -11.21
N LYS A 34 -19.75 3.70 -11.76
CA LYS A 34 -19.78 2.55 -12.67
C LYS A 34 -20.42 1.38 -11.92
N ARG A 35 -21.36 0.68 -12.57
CA ARG A 35 -21.99 -0.51 -11.98
C ARG A 35 -20.87 -1.47 -11.58
N PRO A 36 -20.80 -1.91 -10.31
CA PRO A 36 -19.84 -2.93 -9.95
C PRO A 36 -20.10 -4.15 -10.84
N PRO A 37 -19.04 -4.86 -11.29
CA PRO A 37 -19.22 -6.12 -12.00
C PRO A 37 -20.18 -7.01 -11.22
N ALA A 38 -21.17 -7.59 -11.90
CA ALA A 38 -22.18 -8.44 -11.25
C ALA A 38 -21.56 -9.66 -10.57
N GLU A 39 -20.38 -10.06 -11.05
CA GLU A 39 -19.56 -11.12 -10.50
C GLU A 39 -18.14 -10.56 -10.34
N ASP A 40 -17.58 -10.71 -9.14
CA ASP A 40 -16.15 -10.51 -8.96
C ASP A 40 -15.44 -11.67 -9.66
N PRO A 41 -14.65 -11.41 -10.73
CA PRO A 41 -13.98 -12.45 -11.50
C PRO A 41 -13.02 -13.30 -10.64
N ALA A 42 -12.69 -12.85 -9.43
CA ALA A 42 -11.81 -13.57 -8.51
C ALA A 42 -12.49 -13.99 -7.20
N ALA A 43 -13.83 -14.00 -7.11
CA ALA A 43 -14.57 -14.35 -5.88
C ALA A 43 -14.23 -15.73 -5.29
N HIS A 44 -13.78 -16.67 -6.13
CA HIS A 44 -13.43 -18.05 -5.75
C HIS A 44 -11.92 -18.31 -5.76
N GLU A 45 -11.09 -17.32 -6.10
CA GLU A 45 -9.63 -17.47 -6.12
C GLU A 45 -9.04 -17.08 -4.77
N THR A 46 -8.08 -17.87 -4.28
CA THR A 46 -7.30 -17.46 -3.11
C THR A 46 -6.35 -16.33 -3.49
N PHE A 47 -6.08 -15.43 -2.55
CA PHE A 47 -5.10 -14.36 -2.74
C PHE A 47 -3.74 -14.89 -3.21
N SER A 48 -3.32 -16.05 -2.70
CA SER A 48 -2.08 -16.71 -3.11
C SER A 48 -2.10 -17.05 -4.61
N SER A 49 -3.16 -17.68 -5.11
CA SER A 49 -3.32 -17.99 -6.54
C SER A 49 -3.28 -16.74 -7.41
N LEU A 50 -3.97 -15.67 -7.00
CA LEU A 50 -3.94 -14.39 -7.72
C LEU A 50 -2.56 -13.75 -7.72
N ALA A 51 -1.86 -13.79 -6.59
CA ALA A 51 -0.53 -13.20 -6.45
C ALA A 51 0.56 -13.94 -7.24
N HIS A 52 0.32 -15.19 -7.64
CA HIS A 52 1.14 -15.91 -8.62
C HIS A 52 0.88 -15.45 -10.06
N ARG A 53 -0.39 -15.15 -10.39
CA ARG A 53 -0.82 -14.82 -11.77
C ARG A 53 -0.68 -13.35 -12.11
N LEU A 54 -0.96 -12.46 -11.16
CA LEU A 54 -1.00 -11.03 -11.37
C LEU A 54 0.24 -10.35 -10.78
N PRO A 55 0.97 -9.55 -11.58
CA PRO A 55 2.09 -8.75 -11.07
C PRO A 55 1.61 -7.61 -10.17
N CYS A 56 0.41 -7.10 -10.44
CA CYS A 56 -0.24 -6.07 -9.65
C CYS A 56 -1.07 -6.71 -8.53
N SER A 57 -0.44 -6.87 -7.37
CA SER A 57 -1.08 -7.26 -6.11
C SER A 57 -1.24 -6.03 -5.22
N TRP A 58 -2.04 -6.12 -4.16
CA TRP A 58 -2.19 -5.03 -3.19
C TRP A 58 -0.84 -4.58 -2.58
N PHE A 59 0.10 -5.52 -2.38
CA PHE A 59 1.43 -5.22 -1.86
C PHE A 59 2.33 -4.51 -2.87
N THR A 60 2.26 -4.91 -4.14
CA THR A 60 3.13 -4.36 -5.20
C THR A 60 2.55 -3.08 -5.82
N ALA A 61 1.24 -2.86 -5.72
CA ALA A 61 0.56 -1.64 -6.17
C ALA A 61 0.75 -0.44 -5.23
N ASN A 62 1.14 -0.67 -3.96
CA ASN A 62 1.32 0.41 -3.00
C ASN A 62 2.82 0.73 -2.78
N PRO A 63 3.29 1.91 -3.19
CA PRO A 63 4.71 2.27 -3.09
C PRO A 63 5.16 2.41 -1.63
N ILE A 64 4.26 2.74 -0.70
CA ILE A 64 4.57 2.87 0.72
C ILE A 64 4.95 1.51 1.32
N TRP A 65 4.25 0.44 0.92
CA TRP A 65 4.56 -0.92 1.37
C TRP A 65 5.91 -1.41 0.84
N CYS A 66 6.21 -1.11 -0.42
CA CYS A 66 7.51 -1.42 -1.03
C CYS A 66 8.66 -0.71 -0.29
N LEU A 67 8.47 0.57 0.06
CA LEU A 67 9.44 1.35 0.85
C LEU A 67 9.59 0.82 2.27
N ARG A 68 8.49 0.50 2.96
CA ARG A 68 8.50 -0.07 4.32
C ARG A 68 9.18 -1.43 4.37
N SER A 69 8.95 -2.27 3.35
CA SER A 69 9.63 -3.56 3.17
C SER A 69 11.15 -3.39 3.05
N LYS A 70 11.60 -2.37 2.32
CA LYS A 70 13.03 -2.06 2.13
C LYS A 70 13.70 -1.42 3.35
N HIS A 71 13.05 -0.43 3.96
CA HIS A 71 13.69 0.46 4.94
C HIS A 71 13.34 0.15 6.39
N THR A 72 12.17 -0.42 6.67
CA THR A 72 11.74 -0.73 8.04
C THR A 72 11.97 -2.20 8.36
N TYR A 73 11.58 -3.09 7.45
CA TYR A 73 11.68 -4.53 7.67
C TYR A 73 12.95 -5.16 7.09
N SER A 74 13.68 -4.42 6.26
CA SER A 74 14.90 -4.89 5.58
C SER A 74 14.73 -6.27 4.94
N HIS A 75 13.56 -6.51 4.34
CA HIS A 75 13.28 -7.78 3.70
C HIS A 75 14.23 -8.01 2.51
N PHE A 76 14.70 -9.25 2.37
CA PHE A 76 15.60 -9.65 1.31
C PHE A 76 14.99 -10.84 0.53
N PRO A 77 14.58 -10.66 -0.74
CA PRO A 77 14.52 -9.41 -1.52
C PRO A 77 13.34 -8.49 -1.10
N PRO A 78 13.47 -7.16 -1.20
CA PRO A 78 12.38 -6.23 -0.86
C PRO A 78 11.23 -6.35 -1.86
N CYS A 79 10.02 -5.97 -1.44
CA CYS A 79 8.87 -5.90 -2.33
C CYS A 79 9.12 -4.85 -3.42
N SER A 80 9.11 -5.26 -4.68
CA SER A 80 9.27 -4.37 -5.83
C SER A 80 7.93 -3.74 -6.19
N TYR A 81 7.95 -2.43 -6.47
CA TYR A 81 6.77 -1.71 -6.93
C TYR A 81 6.39 -2.12 -8.35
N TYR A 82 5.10 -2.38 -8.58
CA TYR A 82 4.57 -2.74 -9.88
C TYR A 82 4.69 -1.57 -10.86
N GLN A 83 5.39 -1.79 -11.97
CA GLN A 83 5.45 -0.86 -13.10
C GLN A 83 5.06 -1.61 -14.37
N LEU A 84 4.05 -1.10 -15.07
CA LEU A 84 3.59 -1.66 -16.34
C LEU A 84 4.76 -1.76 -17.33
N GLY A 85 5.02 -2.96 -17.85
CA GLY A 85 6.11 -3.25 -18.78
C GLY A 85 7.51 -3.43 -18.17
N LYS A 86 7.64 -3.46 -16.84
CA LYS A 86 8.88 -3.81 -16.12
C LYS A 86 8.65 -4.92 -15.10
N GLU A 87 7.72 -5.81 -15.41
CA GLU A 87 7.25 -6.89 -14.54
C GLU A 87 8.39 -7.91 -14.30
N ASN A 88 9.29 -8.07 -15.28
CA ASN A 88 10.57 -8.80 -15.19
C ASN A 88 11.56 -8.31 -14.11
N LEU A 89 11.42 -7.10 -13.57
CA LEU A 89 12.26 -6.61 -12.46
C LEU A 89 11.72 -7.01 -11.09
N MET A 90 10.53 -7.60 -11.03
CA MET A 90 9.92 -8.07 -9.80
C MET A 90 10.63 -9.33 -9.31
N ARG A 91 10.82 -9.41 -8.00
CA ARG A 91 11.49 -10.54 -7.34
C ARG A 91 10.51 -11.24 -6.42
N VAL A 92 10.55 -12.57 -6.46
CA VAL A 92 9.74 -13.42 -5.59
C VAL A 92 10.23 -13.28 -4.15
N ASN A 93 9.29 -13.06 -3.24
CA ASN A 93 9.50 -13.18 -1.81
C ASN A 93 8.27 -13.83 -1.16
N GLU A 94 8.36 -15.14 -0.95
CA GLU A 94 7.32 -15.96 -0.34
C GLU A 94 6.95 -15.47 1.08
N LYS A 95 7.90 -14.87 1.81
CA LYS A 95 7.67 -14.40 3.19
C LYS A 95 6.71 -13.19 3.26
N ILE A 96 6.57 -12.45 2.16
CA ILE A 96 5.73 -11.24 2.08
C ILE A 96 4.47 -11.51 1.23
N GLY A 97 4.37 -12.70 0.64
CA GLY A 97 3.30 -13.03 -0.30
C GLY A 97 3.50 -12.43 -1.69
N CYS A 98 4.75 -12.12 -2.08
CA CYS A 98 5.09 -11.69 -3.43
C CYS A 98 5.52 -12.92 -4.25
N PHE A 99 4.62 -13.48 -5.04
CA PHE A 99 4.85 -14.75 -5.75
C PHE A 99 5.03 -14.62 -7.27
N PHE A 100 4.95 -13.40 -7.81
CA PHE A 100 5.03 -13.17 -9.24
C PHE A 100 6.48 -13.24 -9.75
N GLU A 101 6.72 -14.12 -10.72
CA GLU A 101 7.95 -14.18 -11.52
C GLU A 101 7.57 -14.16 -13.01
N GLU A 102 7.93 -13.09 -13.71
CA GLU A 102 7.92 -13.13 -15.17
C GLU A 102 9.14 -13.92 -15.62
N GLY A 103 8.90 -15.13 -16.13
CA GLY A 103 9.96 -15.99 -16.64
C GLY A 103 10.85 -15.19 -17.59
N ALA A 104 12.16 -15.19 -17.33
CA ALA A 104 13.17 -14.50 -18.11
C ALA A 104 13.16 -14.96 -19.57
N LYS A 105 12.22 -14.42 -20.34
CA LYS A 105 12.10 -14.61 -21.77
C LYS A 105 12.74 -13.39 -22.43
N ASP A 106 13.70 -13.71 -23.29
CA ASP A 106 14.33 -12.85 -24.29
C ASP A 106 15.38 -11.85 -23.75
N GLY A 107 16.62 -12.33 -23.62
CA GLY A 107 17.81 -11.76 -24.29
C GLY A 107 18.18 -10.28 -24.14
N SER A 108 17.48 -9.48 -23.33
CA SER A 108 17.84 -8.09 -23.06
C SER A 108 18.77 -8.05 -21.84
N PRO A 109 19.94 -7.41 -21.91
CA PRO A 109 20.87 -7.32 -20.79
C PRO A 109 20.36 -6.29 -19.78
N SER A 110 19.29 -6.62 -19.07
CA SER A 110 18.83 -5.86 -17.89
C SER A 110 19.34 -6.48 -16.58
N ALA A 111 20.37 -7.31 -16.66
CA ALA A 111 21.20 -7.67 -15.53
C ALA A 111 22.39 -6.70 -15.44
N ARG A 112 22.12 -5.41 -15.21
CA ARG A 112 23.05 -4.65 -14.37
C ARG A 112 22.78 -5.12 -12.95
N THR A 113 23.32 -6.28 -12.62
CA THR A 113 23.56 -6.72 -11.24
C THR A 113 24.22 -5.55 -10.53
N ARG A 114 23.43 -4.73 -9.83
CA ARG A 114 23.98 -3.92 -8.77
C ARG A 114 24.49 -4.98 -7.79
N PRO A 115 25.81 -5.02 -7.50
CA PRO A 115 26.32 -5.96 -6.50
C PRO A 115 25.48 -5.79 -5.23
N PRO A 116 25.31 -6.85 -4.42
CA PRO A 116 24.67 -6.71 -3.12
C PRO A 116 25.33 -5.51 -2.45
N GLN A 117 24.54 -4.47 -2.11
CA GLN A 117 25.05 -3.37 -1.31
C GLN A 117 25.61 -4.04 -0.06
N LYS A 118 26.94 -4.16 0.00
CA LYS A 118 27.66 -4.61 1.17
C LYS A 118 27.07 -3.80 2.31
N ALA A 119 26.54 -4.50 3.31
CA ALA A 119 26.26 -3.93 4.60
C ALA A 119 27.48 -3.07 4.95
N ALA A 120 27.28 -1.75 5.00
CA ALA A 120 28.32 -0.85 5.45
C ALA A 120 28.62 -1.30 6.88
N THR A 121 29.72 -2.02 7.04
CA THR A 121 30.46 -2.14 8.28
C THR A 121 30.95 -0.74 8.64
N GLY A 122 30.03 0.09 9.10
CA GLY A 122 30.29 1.29 9.86
C GLY A 122 30.31 0.84 11.32
N SER A 123 31.48 0.93 11.92
CA SER A 123 31.71 0.82 13.35
C SER A 123 30.57 1.42 14.18
N MET A 124 30.02 0.60 15.07
CA MET A 124 29.19 1.04 16.18
C MET A 124 29.84 2.23 16.89
N PRO A 125 29.19 3.41 17.01
CA PRO A 125 29.46 4.27 18.14
C PRO A 125 28.90 3.54 19.37
N GLY A 126 29.77 3.25 20.34
CA GLY A 126 29.43 2.56 21.58
C GLY A 126 28.31 3.28 22.36
N PRO A 127 27.69 2.57 23.32
CA PRO A 127 26.57 3.12 24.09
C PRO A 127 27.01 4.38 24.85
N PRO A 128 26.19 5.46 24.89
CA PRO A 128 26.47 6.60 25.74
C PRO A 128 26.44 6.15 27.20
N SER A 129 27.62 6.11 27.81
CA SER A 129 27.84 5.94 29.25
C SER A 129 26.92 6.88 30.03
N ALA A 130 26.12 6.28 30.91
CA ALA A 130 25.28 6.98 31.87
C ALA A 130 26.10 8.04 32.64
N ARG A 131 25.85 9.32 32.35
CA ARG A 131 26.33 10.43 33.19
C ARG A 131 25.31 10.62 34.31
N ARG A 132 25.66 10.01 35.44
CA ARG A 132 25.20 10.22 36.81
C ARG A 132 24.79 11.69 37.04
N GLN A 133 23.52 11.91 37.36
CA GLN A 133 23.06 13.16 37.98
C GLN A 133 23.58 13.18 39.43
N VAL A 134 24.32 14.24 39.75
CA VAL A 134 24.45 14.80 41.09
C VAL A 134 24.29 16.30 40.92
#